data_AF-A0A523GIY1-F1
#
_entry.id   AF-A0A523GIY1-F1
#
_cell.length_a   1.000
_cell.length_b   1.000
_cell.length_c   1.000
_cell.angle_alpha   90.00
_cell.angle_beta   90.00
_cell.angle_gamma   90.00
#
_symmetry.space_group_name_H-M   'P 1'
#
loop_
_entity.id
_entity.type
_entity.pdbx_description
1 polymer ?
#
loop_
_entity_poly.entity_id
_entity_poly.type
_entity_poly.pdbx_seq_one_letter_code
_entity_poly.pdbx_strand_id
1 'polypeptide(L)'
;MESDQPPLHIAGLIFSLSVQEVSLELAPFLTGATVLLVLLILSAFFSGSEVALFSLTPNEKDQLSDNTDRPSKRVVRLLENPRALLVSILILNTFVNVGAAILAAILTHDLALAMSWNPTLT
;
A
#
# COMPACT_ATOMS: atom_id res chain seq x y z
N MET A 1 -37.85 6.28 46.34
CA MET A 1 -37.34 5.69 45.10
C MET A 1 -36.27 6.62 44.58
N GLU A 2 -35.13 6.68 45.29
CA GLU A 2 -33.99 7.52 44.91
C GLU A 2 -33.23 6.75 43.83
N SER A 3 -32.99 7.40 42.71
CA SER A 3 -32.44 6.86 41.48
C SER A 3 -31.10 6.16 41.67
N ASP A 4 -31.03 4.91 41.25
CA ASP A 4 -29.79 4.12 41.05
C ASP A 4 -29.06 4.59 39.78
N GLN A 5 -28.84 5.90 39.65
CA GLN A 5 -28.00 6.45 38.58
C GLN A 5 -26.54 6.20 38.96
N PRO A 6 -25.72 5.64 38.05
CA PRO A 6 -24.32 5.39 38.33
C PRO A 6 -23.64 6.72 38.70
N PRO A 7 -22.72 6.73 39.68
CA PRO A 7 -21.94 7.90 40.04
C PRO A 7 -21.32 8.54 38.78
N LEU A 8 -21.33 9.86 38.68
CA LEU A 8 -20.81 10.60 37.51
C LEU A 8 -19.39 10.16 37.09
N HIS A 9 -18.56 9.74 38.06
CA HIS A 9 -17.23 9.19 37.82
C HIS A 9 -17.25 7.85 37.06
N ILE A 10 -18.22 6.98 37.33
CA ILE A 10 -18.36 5.68 36.65
C ILE A 10 -18.81 5.90 35.20
N ALA A 11 -19.78 6.80 34.97
CA ALA A 11 -20.21 7.15 33.62
C ALA A 11 -19.07 7.76 32.78
N GLY A 12 -18.27 8.66 33.39
CA GLY A 12 -17.09 9.22 32.73
C GLY A 12 -16.01 8.18 32.42
N LEU A 13 -15.81 7.20 33.32
CA LEU A 13 -14.84 6.13 33.13
C LEU A 13 -15.27 5.18 31.99
N ILE A 14 -16.55 4.79 31.93
CA ILE A 14 -17.11 4.01 30.83
C ILE A 14 -16.93 4.75 29.50
N PHE A 15 -17.27 6.04 29.46
CA PHE A 15 -17.10 6.85 28.27
C PHE A 15 -15.62 6.90 27.81
N SER A 16 -14.69 7.11 28.74
CA SER A 16 -13.26 7.12 28.41
C SER A 16 -12.74 5.78 27.90
N LEU A 17 -13.21 4.67 28.47
CA LEU A 17 -12.87 3.32 28.00
C LEU A 17 -13.45 3.07 26.61
N SER A 18 -14.72 3.41 26.37
CA SER A 18 -15.32 3.27 25.04
C SER A 18 -14.59 4.09 23.97
N VAL A 19 -14.15 5.31 24.30
CA VAL A 19 -13.34 6.14 23.39
C VAL A 19 -11.96 5.54 23.13
N GLN A 20 -11.33 4.93 24.14
CA GLN A 20 -10.03 4.29 24.02
C GLN A 20 -10.07 3.03 23.14
N GLU A 21 -11.09 2.18 23.30
CA GLU A 21 -11.32 0.97 22.49
C GLU A 21 -11.47 1.33 21.00
N VAL A 22 -12.32 2.31 20.68
CA VAL A 22 -12.52 2.77 19.30
C VAL A 22 -11.23 3.29 18.67
N SER A 23 -10.40 4.00 19.44
CA SER A 23 -9.13 4.56 18.95
C SER A 23 -8.09 3.48 18.64
N LEU A 24 -8.08 2.39 19.42
CA LEU A 24 -7.16 1.26 19.26
C LEU A 24 -7.48 0.42 18.02
N GLU A 25 -8.73 0.35 17.58
CA GLU A 25 -9.12 -0.38 16.37
C GLU A 25 -8.90 0.44 15.08
N LEU A 26 -9.16 1.75 15.11
CA LEU A 26 -9.06 2.59 13.92
C LEU A 26 -7.61 2.89 13.51
N ALA A 27 -6.71 3.11 14.48
CA ALA A 27 -5.31 3.44 14.20
C ALA A 27 -4.56 2.39 13.36
N PRO A 28 -4.56 1.08 13.71
CA PRO A 28 -3.89 0.07 12.91
C PRO A 28 -4.55 -0.12 11.55
N PHE A 29 -5.89 -0.04 11.47
CA PHE A 29 -6.61 -0.12 10.20
C PHE A 29 -6.23 1.00 9.24
N LEU A 30 -6.24 2.26 9.69
CA LEU A 30 -5.85 3.42 8.88
C LEU A 30 -4.37 3.36 8.47
N THR A 31 -3.51 2.88 9.37
CA THR A 31 -2.09 2.66 9.07
C THR A 31 -1.93 1.62 7.97
N GLY A 32 -2.60 0.46 8.11
CA GLY A 32 -2.57 -0.60 7.10
C GLY A 32 -3.13 -0.16 5.75
N ALA A 33 -4.24 0.58 5.74
CA ALA A 33 -4.83 1.13 4.51
C ALA A 33 -3.89 2.13 3.82
N THR A 34 -3.18 2.96 4.59
CA THR A 34 -2.18 3.89 4.06
C THR A 34 -1.00 3.14 3.45
N VAL A 35 -0.47 2.11 4.14
CA VAL A 35 0.60 1.28 3.61
C VAL A 35 0.16 0.55 2.34
N LEU A 36 -1.06 0.01 2.31
CA LEU A 36 -1.62 -0.64 1.13
C LEU A 36 -1.69 0.33 -0.06
N LEU A 37 -2.17 1.57 0.15
CA LEU A 37 -2.20 2.59 -0.90
C LEU A 37 -0.80 2.88 -1.45
N VAL A 38 0.20 3.01 -0.57
CA VAL A 38 1.60 3.22 -0.98
C VAL A 38 2.10 2.03 -1.80
N LEU A 39 1.82 0.79 -1.39
CA LEU A 39 2.19 -0.40 -2.16
C LEU A 39 1.53 -0.43 -3.54
N LEU A 40 0.27 -0.05 -3.66
CA LEU A 40 -0.42 0.02 -4.96
C LEU A 40 0.21 1.08 -5.87
N ILE A 41 0.57 2.25 -5.33
CA ILE A 41 1.29 3.28 -6.08
C ILE A 41 2.66 2.78 -6.54
N LEU A 42 3.40 2.07 -5.67
CA LEU A 42 4.68 1.47 -6.03
C LEU A 42 4.54 0.41 -7.13
N SER A 43 3.52 -0.45 -7.04
CA SER A 43 3.21 -1.46 -8.06
C SER A 43 2.93 -0.79 -9.42
N ALA A 44 2.07 0.23 -9.43
CA ALA A 44 1.80 1.03 -10.62
C ALA A 44 3.06 1.72 -11.18
N PHE A 45 3.93 2.23 -10.30
CA PHE A 45 5.20 2.83 -10.70
C PHE A 45 6.16 1.84 -11.37
N PHE A 46 6.33 0.63 -10.81
CA PHE A 46 7.21 -0.38 -11.39
C PHE A 46 6.68 -0.86 -12.75
N SER A 47 5.39 -1.16 -12.85
CA SER A 47 4.77 -1.55 -14.12
C SER A 47 4.79 -0.41 -15.15
N GLY A 48 4.54 0.83 -14.74
CA GLY A 48 4.63 2.00 -15.61
C GLY A 48 6.06 2.27 -16.10
N SER A 49 7.06 2.05 -15.25
CA SER A 49 8.49 2.20 -15.61
C SER A 49 8.92 1.19 -16.67
N GLU A 50 8.41 -0.05 -16.59
CA GLU A 50 8.61 -1.06 -17.64
C GLU A 50 8.09 -0.57 -18.98
N VAL A 51 6.81 -0.18 -19.03
CA VAL A 51 6.19 0.31 -20.27
C VAL A 51 6.94 1.52 -20.82
N ALA A 52 7.28 2.51 -19.98
CA ALA A 52 7.97 3.72 -20.41
C ALA A 52 9.39 3.48 -20.95
N LEU A 53 10.17 2.59 -20.31
CA LEU A 53 11.54 2.30 -20.74
C LEU A 53 11.57 1.45 -22.02
N PHE A 54 10.62 0.52 -22.16
CA PHE A 54 10.58 -0.41 -23.29
C PHE A 54 9.72 0.07 -24.48
N SER A 55 8.91 1.13 -24.32
CA SER A 55 8.21 1.77 -25.44
C SER A 55 9.09 2.68 -26.30
N LEU A 56 10.32 2.98 -25.86
CA LEU A 56 11.26 3.84 -26.59
C LEU A 56 11.66 3.24 -27.94
N THR A 57 11.47 4.02 -28.99
CA THR A 57 11.89 3.72 -30.37
C THR A 57 13.41 3.80 -30.53
N PRO A 58 13.99 3.18 -31.57
CA PRO A 58 15.43 3.30 -31.85
C PRO A 58 15.89 4.76 -31.98
N ASN A 59 15.12 5.60 -32.67
CA ASN A 59 15.45 7.01 -32.86
C ASN A 59 15.46 7.81 -31.54
N GLU A 60 14.57 7.47 -30.59
CA GLU A 60 14.57 8.09 -29.27
C GLU A 60 15.79 7.64 -28.44
N LYS A 61 16.18 6.36 -28.54
CA LYS A 61 17.38 5.83 -27.87
C LYS A 61 18.66 6.49 -28.39
N ASP A 62 18.74 6.75 -29.70
CA ASP A 62 19.86 7.46 -30.31
C ASP A 62 19.91 8.91 -29.79
N GLN A 63 18.78 9.62 -29.78
CA GLN A 63 18.68 10.98 -29.19
C GLN A 63 19.06 11.03 -27.70
N LEU A 64 18.68 10.02 -26.93
CA LEU A 64 19.06 9.88 -25.52
C LEU A 64 20.56 9.64 -25.34
N SER A 65 21.20 8.95 -26.30
CA SER A 65 22.64 8.66 -26.29
C SER A 65 23.48 9.89 -26.66
N ASP A 66 22.97 10.75 -27.54
CA ASP A 66 23.62 12.00 -27.95
C ASP A 66 23.50 13.12 -26.90
N ASN A 67 22.55 12.99 -25.97
CA ASN A 67 22.31 13.98 -24.93
C ASN A 67 23.35 13.94 -23.80
N THR A 68 23.84 15.12 -23.39
CA THR A 68 24.88 15.24 -22.35
C THR A 68 24.35 15.25 -20.91
N ASP A 69 23.04 15.38 -20.72
CA ASP A 69 22.43 15.54 -19.41
C ASP A 69 22.47 14.24 -18.57
N ARG A 70 22.43 14.43 -17.24
CA ARG A 70 22.54 13.31 -16.28
C ARG A 70 21.40 12.28 -16.40
N PRO A 71 20.11 12.67 -16.50
CA PRO A 71 19.03 11.69 -16.62
C PRO A 71 19.12 10.87 -17.91
N SER A 72 19.42 11.47 -19.07
CA SER A 72 19.56 10.73 -20.33
C SER A 72 20.62 9.64 -20.25
N LYS A 73 21.80 9.97 -19.72
CA LYS A 73 22.89 9.00 -19.50
C LYS A 73 22.51 7.85 -18.56
N ARG A 74 21.67 8.10 -17.56
CA ARG A 74 21.18 7.04 -16.66
C ARG A 74 20.25 6.09 -17.38
N VAL A 75 19.30 6.60 -18.17
CA VAL A 75 18.37 5.78 -18.96
C VAL A 75 19.14 4.93 -19.96
N VAL A 76 20.09 5.51 -20.69
CA VAL A 76 20.95 4.75 -21.63
C VAL A 76 21.70 3.63 -20.90
N ARG A 77 22.36 3.92 -19.78
CA ARG A 77 23.06 2.90 -18.98
C ARG A 77 22.13 1.79 -18.47
N LEU A 78 20.90 2.12 -18.08
CA LEU A 78 19.91 1.13 -17.66
C LEU A 78 19.48 0.23 -18.84
N LEU A 79 19.39 0.80 -20.05
CA LEU A 79 19.04 0.10 -21.27
C LEU A 79 20.19 -0.70 -21.90
N GLU A 80 21.45 -0.54 -21.46
CA GLU A 80 22.59 -1.36 -21.89
C GLU A 80 22.42 -2.84 -21.46
N ASN A 81 21.77 -3.08 -20.32
CA ASN A 81 21.49 -4.42 -19.79
C ASN A 81 19.99 -4.61 -19.53
N PRO A 82 19.15 -4.59 -20.58
CA PRO A 82 17.70 -4.53 -20.45
C PRO A 82 17.12 -5.77 -19.77
N ARG A 83 17.78 -6.93 -19.91
CA ARG A 83 17.38 -8.17 -19.21
C ARG A 83 17.50 -8.04 -17.69
N ALA A 84 18.61 -7.52 -17.19
CA ALA A 84 18.84 -7.37 -15.75
C ALA A 84 17.88 -6.32 -15.14
N LEU A 85 17.65 -5.22 -15.88
CA LEU A 85 16.65 -4.22 -15.54
C LEU A 85 15.25 -4.83 -15.43
N LEU A 86 14.79 -5.52 -16.47
CA LEU A 86 13.45 -6.11 -16.53
C LEU A 86 13.25 -7.12 -15.39
N VAL A 87 14.21 -8.02 -15.16
CA VAL A 87 14.17 -8.97 -14.05
C VAL A 87 14.03 -8.24 -12.72
N SER A 88 14.78 -7.15 -12.51
CA SER A 88 14.71 -6.37 -11.28
C SER A 88 13.35 -5.71 -11.08
N ILE A 89 12.79 -5.09 -12.14
CA ILE A 89 11.46 -4.47 -12.12
C ILE A 89 10.39 -5.52 -11.83
N LEU A 90 10.47 -6.69 -12.48
CA LEU A 90 9.50 -7.77 -12.32
C LEU A 90 9.52 -8.33 -10.89
N ILE A 91 10.72 -8.57 -10.32
CA ILE A 91 10.88 -9.02 -8.94
C ILE A 91 10.28 -8.01 -7.96
N LEU A 92 10.59 -6.71 -8.14
CA LEU A 92 10.05 -5.65 -7.28
C LEU A 92 8.53 -5.57 -7.38
N ASN A 93 7.98 -5.63 -8.60
CA ASN A 93 6.53 -5.62 -8.81
C ASN A 93 5.85 -6.83 -8.15
N THR A 94 6.39 -8.04 -8.33
CA THR A 94 5.87 -9.24 -7.67
C THR A 94 5.95 -9.14 -6.16
N PHE A 95 7.07 -8.66 -5.61
CA PHE A 95 7.24 -8.49 -4.17
C PHE A 95 6.20 -7.52 -3.58
N VAL A 96 6.02 -6.36 -4.20
CA VAL A 96 5.04 -5.36 -3.78
C VAL A 96 3.61 -5.90 -3.87
N ASN A 97 3.28 -6.62 -4.95
CA ASN A 97 1.95 -7.20 -5.13
C ASN A 97 1.63 -8.29 -4.09
N VAL A 98 2.61 -9.13 -3.75
CA VAL A 98 2.44 -10.13 -2.67
C VAL A 98 2.23 -9.44 -1.32
N GLY A 99 3.02 -8.40 -1.02
CA GLY A 99 2.83 -7.60 0.20
C GLY A 99 1.46 -6.94 0.26
N ALA A 100 0.99 -6.36 -0.86
CA ALA A 100 -0.33 -5.76 -0.96
C ALA A 100 -1.45 -6.79 -0.77
N ALA A 101 -1.32 -7.99 -1.36
CA ALA A 101 -2.29 -9.07 -1.18
C ALA A 101 -2.39 -9.54 0.27
N ILE A 102 -1.25 -9.68 0.96
CA ILE A 102 -1.21 -10.06 2.39
C ILE A 102 -1.87 -8.98 3.25
N LEU A 103 -1.52 -7.71 3.05
CA LEU A 103 -2.13 -6.61 3.81
C LEU A 103 -3.62 -6.47 3.52
N ALA A 104 -4.03 -6.59 2.26
CA ALA A 104 -5.44 -6.58 1.89
C ALA A 104 -6.21 -7.71 2.57
N ALA A 105 -5.63 -8.92 2.65
CA ALA A 105 -6.25 -10.04 3.35
C ALA A 105 -6.45 -9.75 4.85
N ILE A 106 -5.44 -9.18 5.51
CA ILE A 106 -5.51 -8.79 6.94
C ILE A 106 -6.58 -7.72 7.15
N LEU A 107 -6.55 -6.64 6.37
CA LEU A 107 -7.55 -5.56 6.48
C LEU A 107 -8.97 -6.04 6.20
N THR A 108 -9.13 -6.95 5.24
CA THR A 108 -10.44 -7.55 4.93
C THR A 108 -10.93 -8.41 6.07
N HIS A 109 -10.04 -9.21 6.67
CA HIS A 109 -10.37 -10.03 7.83
C HIS A 109 -10.81 -9.17 9.03
N ASP A 110 -10.06 -8.11 9.35
CA ASP A 110 -10.39 -7.21 10.45
C ASP A 110 -11.72 -6.48 10.21
N LEU A 111 -11.97 -6.05 8.97
CA LEU A 111 -13.23 -5.44 8.56
C LEU A 111 -14.41 -6.43 8.65
N ALA A 112 -14.19 -7.71 8.29
CA ALA A 112 -15.22 -8.74 8.36
C ALA A 112 -15.65 -8.99 9.81
N LEU A 113 -14.70 -9.05 10.74
CA LEU A 113 -14.97 -9.17 12.17
C LEU A 113 -15.73 -7.95 12.71
N ALA A 114 -15.33 -6.74 12.32
CA ALA A 114 -16.02 -5.51 12.71
C ALA A 114 -17.48 -5.47 12.21
N MET A 115 -17.75 -6.02 11.03
CA MET A 115 -19.10 -6.16 10.48
C MET A 115 -19.88 -7.37 11.01
N SER A 116 -19.34 -8.14 11.96
CA SER A 116 -19.94 -9.39 12.45
C SER A 116 -20.20 -10.42 11.34
N TRP A 117 -19.44 -10.37 10.25
CA TRP A 117 -19.56 -11.33 9.17
C TRP A 117 -18.95 -12.67 9.62
N ASN A 118 -19.82 -13.62 9.95
CA ASN A 118 -19.39 -14.99 10.27
C ASN A 118 -19.46 -15.88 9.02
N PRO A 119 -18.32 -16.33 8.46
CA PRO A 119 -18.30 -17.18 7.27
C PRO A 119 -18.84 -18.60 7.52
N THR A 120 -19.12 -19.00 8.77
CA THR A 120 -19.68 -20.34 9.08
C THR A 120 -21.21 -20.42 9.02
N LEU A 121 -21.92 -19.32 8.73
CA LEU A 121 -23.39 -19.27 8.69
C LEU A 121 -23.98 -19.31 7.26
N THR A 122 -23.15 -19.61 6.26
CA THR A 122 -23.51 -19.83 4.84
C THR A 122 -22.89 -21.13 4.36
#